data_AF-A0AA36FWV1-F1
#
_entry.id   AF-A0AA36FWV1-F1
#
_cell.length_a   1.000
_cell.length_b   1.000
_cell.length_c   1.000
_cell.angle_alpha   90.00
_cell.angle_beta   90.00
_cell.angle_gamma   90.00
#
_symmetry.space_group_name_H-M   'P 1'
#
loop_
_entity.id
_entity.type
_entity.pdbx_description
1 polymer ?
#
loop_
_entity_poly.entity_id
_entity_poly.type
_entity_poly.pdbx_seq_one_letter_code
_entity_poly.pdbx_strand_id
1 'polypeptide(L)'
;MIAPICPENMKEHGLPTETIINMYQKWGNGGFGLLITGNIAVDPIRPVFKETKMFVTGGFRTAKWMTKVIEEGHCDAVGLGRPIAAEPDLPKKILFDGVLGSADTKIDQNEFPMTSLAAQTQMYGAGKRPFSECQNICDDVVDLTTKEEADKFLGAAK
;
A
#
# COMPACT_ATOMS: atom_id res chain seq x y z
N MET A 1 -8.02 -12.70 -9.33
CA MET A 1 -6.71 -12.13 -8.93
C MET A 1 -6.68 -10.72 -9.49
N ILE A 2 -6.65 -9.68 -8.65
CA ILE A 2 -6.69 -8.29 -9.11
C ILE A 2 -5.33 -8.00 -9.75
N ALA A 3 -5.30 -7.69 -11.04
CA ALA A 3 -4.06 -7.44 -11.77
C ALA A 3 -3.40 -6.15 -11.25
N PRO A 4 -2.06 -6.07 -11.18
CA PRO A 4 -1.35 -4.83 -10.86
C PRO A 4 -1.63 -3.76 -11.92
N ILE A 5 -1.79 -2.49 -11.52
CA ILE A 5 -1.98 -1.38 -12.46
C ILE A 5 -0.76 -1.26 -13.36
N CYS A 6 -1.01 -1.28 -14.66
CA CYS A 6 -0.13 -0.71 -15.68
C CYS A 6 -0.60 0.73 -15.97
N PRO A 7 0.17 1.78 -15.59
CA PRO A 7 -0.19 3.17 -15.87
C PRO A 7 -0.35 3.46 -17.38
N GLU A 8 0.23 2.60 -18.21
CA GLU A 8 0.32 2.76 -19.66
C GLU A 8 -0.88 2.13 -20.40
N ASN A 9 -1.62 1.19 -19.79
CA ASN A 9 -2.70 0.46 -20.46
C ASN A 9 -3.90 0.12 -19.55
N MET A 10 -4.69 1.13 -19.20
CA MET A 10 -5.85 0.99 -18.30
C MET A 10 -7.03 0.18 -18.86
N LYS A 11 -7.08 -0.06 -20.18
CA LYS A 11 -8.20 -0.80 -20.82
C LYS A 11 -8.11 -2.32 -20.63
N GLU A 12 -6.91 -2.86 -20.42
CA GLU A 12 -6.70 -4.31 -20.23
C GLU A 12 -7.15 -4.79 -18.84
N HIS A 13 -7.27 -3.90 -17.86
CA HIS A 13 -7.54 -4.27 -16.47
C HIS A 13 -8.99 -4.09 -16.01
N GLY A 14 -9.93 -3.97 -16.95
CA GLY A 14 -11.37 -3.92 -16.65
C GLY A 14 -11.75 -2.61 -15.97
N LEU A 15 -12.07 -1.60 -16.76
CA LEU A 15 -12.65 -0.36 -16.24
C LEU A 15 -13.94 -0.67 -15.46
N PRO A 16 -14.21 0.02 -14.33
CA PRO A 16 -15.44 -0.16 -13.58
C PRO A 16 -16.67 -0.05 -14.50
N THR A 17 -17.57 -1.03 -14.42
CA THR A 17 -18.82 -1.00 -15.20
C THR A 17 -19.82 -0.01 -14.58
N GLU A 18 -20.81 0.41 -15.36
CA GLU A 18 -21.90 1.27 -14.88
C GLU A 18 -22.63 0.66 -13.67
N THR A 19 -22.79 -0.66 -13.64
CA THR A 19 -23.35 -1.39 -12.47
C THR A 19 -22.51 -1.17 -11.21
N ILE A 20 -21.18 -1.25 -11.33
CA ILE A 20 -20.27 -1.01 -10.20
C ILE A 20 -20.36 0.45 -9.75
N ILE A 21 -20.37 1.39 -10.68
CA ILE A 21 -20.51 2.83 -10.39
C ILE A 21 -21.82 3.11 -9.63
N ASN A 22 -22.94 2.56 -10.10
CA ASN A 22 -24.26 2.74 -9.48
C ASN A 22 -24.34 2.18 -8.06
N MET A 23 -23.69 1.04 -7.80
CA MET A 23 -23.61 0.45 -6.45
C MET A 23 -22.87 1.37 -5.50
N TYR A 24 -21.68 1.83 -5.89
CA TYR A 24 -20.86 2.74 -5.08
C TYR A 24 -21.54 4.08 -4.85
N GLN A 25 -22.30 4.60 -5.82
CA GLN A 25 -23.09 5.80 -5.65
C GLN A 25 -24.16 5.66 -4.56
N LYS A 26 -24.89 4.55 -4.54
CA LYS A 26 -25.92 4.28 -3.51
C LYS A 26 -25.30 4.17 -2.12
N TRP A 27 -24.18 3.46 -2.00
CA TRP A 27 -23.47 3.33 -0.73
C TRP A 27 -22.91 4.68 -0.26
N GLY A 28 -22.32 5.45 -1.17
CA GLY A 28 -21.74 6.76 -0.85
C GLY A 28 -22.77 7.80 -0.39
N ASN A 29 -23.97 7.78 -0.97
CA ASN A 29 -25.06 8.67 -0.56
C ASN A 29 -25.72 8.28 0.77
N GLY A 30 -25.35 7.15 1.37
CA GLY A 30 -25.85 6.71 2.67
C GLY A 30 -25.30 7.50 3.87
N GLY A 31 -24.34 8.41 3.66
CA GLY A 31 -23.85 9.36 4.67
C GLY A 31 -22.89 8.79 5.74
N PHE A 32 -22.70 7.47 5.79
CA PHE A 32 -21.79 6.81 6.72
C PHE A 32 -21.01 5.71 5.99
N GLY A 33 -19.71 5.91 5.77
CA GLY A 33 -18.88 4.90 5.12
C GLY A 33 -17.41 5.31 5.02
N LEU A 34 -16.54 4.31 5.17
CA LEU A 34 -15.14 4.35 4.79
C LEU A 34 -14.97 3.49 3.55
N LEU A 35 -14.56 4.08 2.42
CA LEU A 35 -14.25 3.32 1.22
C LEU A 35 -12.75 3.06 1.15
N ILE A 36 -12.33 1.80 1.33
CA ILE A 36 -10.94 1.36 1.14
C ILE A 36 -10.85 0.60 -0.17
N THR A 37 -10.08 1.11 -1.13
CA THR A 37 -9.91 0.46 -2.43
C THR A 37 -8.44 0.30 -2.79
N GLY A 38 -8.09 -0.80 -3.48
CA GLY A 38 -6.74 -1.07 -3.98
C GLY A 38 -6.65 -0.71 -5.45
N ASN A 39 -5.69 0.13 -5.85
CA ASN A 39 -5.29 0.39 -7.25
C ASN A 39 -6.45 0.31 -8.27
N ILE A 40 -7.41 1.23 -8.14
CA ILE A 40 -8.44 1.53 -9.14
C ILE A 40 -8.19 2.95 -9.64
N ALA A 41 -8.56 3.25 -10.89
CA ALA A 41 -8.70 4.62 -11.37
C ALA A 41 -9.74 5.32 -10.51
N VAL A 42 -9.29 6.00 -9.46
CA VAL A 42 -10.14 6.69 -8.49
C VAL A 42 -10.74 7.94 -9.12
N ASP A 43 -10.05 8.54 -10.07
CA ASP A 43 -10.47 9.72 -10.84
C ASP A 43 -11.92 9.64 -11.39
N PRO A 44 -12.33 8.59 -12.13
CA PRO A 44 -13.69 8.50 -12.65
C PRO A 44 -14.79 8.34 -11.59
N ILE A 45 -14.47 7.82 -10.39
CA ILE A 45 -15.48 7.58 -9.34
C ILE A 45 -15.47 8.64 -8.24
N ARG A 46 -14.37 9.38 -8.06
CA ARG A 46 -14.22 10.45 -7.07
C ARG A 46 -15.37 11.46 -7.07
N PRO A 47 -15.89 11.94 -8.23
CA PRO A 47 -16.97 12.92 -8.25
C PRO A 47 -18.29 12.42 -7.66
N VAL A 48 -18.47 11.10 -7.55
CA VAL A 48 -19.69 10.46 -7.05
C VAL A 48 -19.75 10.52 -5.52
N PHE A 49 -18.61 10.56 -4.84
CA PHE A 49 -18.53 10.56 -3.37
C PHE A 49 -18.42 11.99 -2.83
N LYS A 50 -19.53 12.53 -2.33
CA LYS A 50 -19.57 13.88 -1.74
C LYS A 50 -19.38 13.87 -0.22
N GLU A 51 -20.07 12.94 0.45
CA GLU A 51 -20.09 12.85 1.92
C GLU A 51 -19.17 11.74 2.47
N THR A 52 -18.90 10.71 1.67
CA THR A 52 -18.08 9.55 2.07
C THR A 52 -16.59 9.86 2.00
N LYS A 53 -15.84 9.45 3.03
CA LYS A 53 -14.38 9.51 3.04
C LYS A 53 -13.77 8.35 2.25
N MET A 54 -12.91 8.68 1.30
CA MET A 54 -12.30 7.71 0.38
C MET A 54 -10.81 7.54 0.65
N PHE A 55 -10.43 6.30 0.92
CA PHE A 55 -9.07 5.89 1.24
C PHE A 55 -8.56 5.00 0.10
N VAL A 56 -7.46 5.41 -0.51
CA VAL A 56 -6.86 4.70 -1.64
C VAL A 56 -5.62 3.96 -1.19
N THR A 57 -5.51 2.69 -1.56
CA THR A 57 -4.39 1.83 -1.21
C THR A 57 -3.74 1.27 -2.47
N GLY A 58 -2.47 0.89 -2.34
CA GLY A 58 -1.71 0.25 -3.42
C GLY A 58 -0.67 1.18 -4.05
N GLY A 59 0.55 0.67 -4.22
CA GLY A 59 1.62 1.34 -4.97
C GLY A 59 2.28 2.55 -4.30
N PHE A 60 1.70 3.14 -3.25
CA PHE A 60 2.28 4.31 -2.57
C PHE A 60 3.59 3.96 -1.86
N ARG A 61 4.70 4.49 -2.39
CA ARG A 61 6.06 4.31 -1.85
C ARG A 61 6.81 5.61 -1.62
N THR A 62 6.30 6.74 -2.13
CA THR A 62 6.96 8.04 -1.98
C THR A 62 6.01 9.06 -1.39
N ALA A 63 6.52 9.90 -0.49
CA ALA A 63 5.79 11.00 0.12
C ALA A 63 5.24 11.95 -0.95
N LYS A 64 6.00 12.19 -2.02
CA LYS A 64 5.57 12.98 -3.18
C LYS A 64 4.30 12.44 -3.83
N TRP A 65 4.19 11.13 -4.01
CA TRP A 65 3.00 10.55 -4.64
C TRP A 65 1.82 10.49 -3.67
N MET A 66 2.07 10.19 -2.40
CA MET A 66 1.05 10.21 -1.35
C MET A 66 0.41 11.59 -1.19
N THR A 67 1.21 12.65 -1.15
CA THR A 67 0.74 14.04 -1.01
C THR A 67 -0.01 14.51 -2.26
N LYS A 68 0.58 14.31 -3.45
CA LYS A 68 -0.03 14.74 -4.72
C LYS A 68 -1.43 14.18 -4.92
N VAL A 69 -1.67 12.90 -4.62
CA VAL A 69 -3.02 12.33 -4.82
C VAL A 69 -4.07 12.89 -3.85
N ILE A 70 -3.65 13.32 -2.66
CA ILE A 70 -4.55 13.95 -1.68
C ILE A 70 -4.80 15.41 -2.09
N GLU A 71 -3.74 16.15 -2.43
CA GLU A 71 -3.81 17.57 -2.82
C GLU A 71 -4.62 17.79 -4.11
N GLU A 72 -4.52 16.89 -5.07
CA GLU A 72 -5.32 16.92 -6.30
C GLU A 72 -6.77 16.44 -6.08
N GLY A 73 -7.12 16.05 -4.85
CA GLY A 73 -8.48 15.67 -4.49
C GLY A 73 -8.87 14.27 -4.95
N HIS A 74 -7.93 13.44 -5.40
CA HIS A 74 -8.20 12.06 -5.81
C HIS A 74 -8.66 11.20 -4.65
N CYS A 75 -8.24 11.46 -3.41
CA CYS A 75 -8.69 10.75 -2.22
C CYS A 75 -8.57 11.59 -0.94
N ASP A 76 -9.25 11.18 0.13
CA ASP A 76 -9.13 11.83 1.44
C ASP A 76 -7.92 11.31 2.24
N ALA A 77 -7.47 10.09 1.96
CA ALA A 77 -6.30 9.50 2.59
C ALA A 77 -5.70 8.37 1.74
N VAL A 78 -4.42 8.06 2.00
CA VAL A 78 -3.73 6.92 1.40
C VAL A 78 -3.46 5.83 2.43
N GLY A 79 -3.58 4.57 2.03
CA GLY A 79 -3.19 3.43 2.86
C GLY A 79 -1.87 2.82 2.39
N LEU A 80 -1.05 2.44 3.38
CA LEU A 80 0.24 1.80 3.18
C LEU A 80 0.15 0.33 3.60
N GLY A 81 0.56 -0.57 2.70
CA GLY A 81 0.53 -2.02 2.92
C GLY A 81 1.94 -2.58 3.10
N ARG A 82 2.42 -3.31 2.08
CA ARG A 82 3.74 -3.97 2.06
C ARG A 82 4.92 -3.09 2.54
N PRO A 83 5.03 -1.79 2.20
CA PRO A 83 6.10 -0.95 2.73
C PRO A 83 6.16 -0.87 4.27
N ILE A 84 5.02 -0.92 4.96
CA ILE A 84 4.96 -0.86 6.43
C ILE A 84 5.34 -2.19 7.07
N ALA A 85 5.16 -3.31 6.37
CA ALA A 85 5.68 -4.59 6.84
C ALA A 85 7.21 -4.56 6.92
N ALA A 86 7.87 -3.95 5.94
CA ALA A 86 9.33 -3.79 5.92
C ALA A 86 9.83 -2.67 6.84
N GLU A 87 9.02 -1.64 7.06
CA GLU A 87 9.42 -0.44 7.79
C GLU A 87 8.23 0.10 8.62
N PRO A 88 7.93 -0.49 9.78
CA PRO A 88 6.78 -0.10 10.61
C PRO A 88 6.75 1.38 11.03
N ASP A 89 7.91 2.01 11.16
CA ASP A 89 8.07 3.42 11.51
C ASP A 89 8.15 4.38 10.30
N LEU A 90 7.95 3.89 9.07
CA LEU A 90 7.96 4.71 7.86
C LEU A 90 7.07 5.96 7.95
N PRO A 91 5.84 5.94 8.50
CA PRO A 91 5.02 7.14 8.61
C PRO A 91 5.67 8.21 9.49
N LYS A 92 6.30 7.81 10.60
CA LYS A 92 7.06 8.71 11.48
C LYS A 92 8.24 9.31 10.72
N LYS A 93 8.99 8.47 10.01
CA LYS A 93 10.15 8.89 9.23
C LYS A 93 9.80 9.91 8.13
N ILE A 94 8.68 9.70 7.44
CA ILE A 94 8.18 10.63 6.43
C ILE A 94 7.77 11.96 7.07
N LEU A 95 7.02 11.92 8.18
CA LEU A 95 6.45 13.12 8.79
C LEU A 95 7.47 13.96 9.56
N PHE A 96 8.48 13.33 10.17
CA PHE A 96 9.34 13.98 11.16
C PHE A 96 10.83 13.88 10.84
N ASP A 97 11.27 12.87 10.09
CA ASP A 97 12.69 12.58 9.87
C ASP A 97 13.16 12.92 8.44
N GLY A 98 12.30 13.50 7.61
CA GLY A 98 12.62 13.96 6.25
C GLY A 98 12.78 12.84 5.21
N VAL A 99 12.35 11.62 5.53
CA VAL A 99 12.39 10.48 4.58
C VAL A 99 11.35 10.67 3.48
N LEU A 100 11.75 10.52 2.22
CA LEU A 100 10.88 10.79 1.07
C LEU A 100 10.15 9.56 0.53
N GLY A 101 10.40 8.37 1.07
CA GLY A 101 9.77 7.14 0.62
C GLY A 101 10.25 5.90 1.37
N SER A 102 9.58 4.78 1.12
CA SER A 102 9.94 3.49 1.68
C SER A 102 11.30 3.00 1.19
N ALA A 103 12.00 2.25 2.03
CA ALA A 103 13.21 1.56 1.61
C ALA A 103 12.98 0.66 0.37
N ASP A 104 13.99 0.58 -0.49
CA ASP A 104 14.00 -0.25 -1.70
C ASP A 104 14.37 -1.69 -1.36
N THR A 105 13.36 -2.55 -1.17
CA THR A 105 13.60 -3.98 -0.99
C THR A 105 14.06 -4.57 -2.31
N LYS A 106 15.13 -5.38 -2.30
CA LYS A 106 15.74 -5.97 -3.50
C LYS A 106 14.94 -7.18 -4.02
N ILE A 107 13.62 -7.14 -3.86
CA ILE A 107 12.64 -8.09 -4.38
C ILE A 107 11.83 -7.37 -5.47
N ASP A 108 11.55 -8.05 -6.58
CA ASP A 108 10.69 -7.51 -7.63
C ASP A 108 9.27 -7.25 -7.08
N GLN A 109 8.85 -5.99 -7.14
CA GLN A 109 7.56 -5.55 -6.59
C GLN A 109 6.35 -6.07 -7.40
N ASN A 110 6.59 -6.52 -8.63
CA ASN A 110 5.61 -7.12 -9.53
C ASN A 110 5.38 -8.62 -9.23
N GLU A 111 6.31 -9.27 -8.54
CA GLU A 111 6.14 -10.64 -8.07
C GLU A 111 5.24 -10.67 -6.83
N PHE A 112 3.93 -10.61 -7.06
CA PHE A 112 2.94 -10.58 -5.99
C PHE A 112 3.09 -11.72 -4.97
N PRO A 113 3.32 -12.99 -5.36
CA PRO A 113 3.53 -14.07 -4.38
C PRO A 113 4.76 -13.82 -3.50
N MET A 114 5.90 -13.43 -4.08
CA MET A 114 7.15 -13.22 -3.35
C MET A 114 7.08 -12.05 -2.40
N THR A 115 6.54 -10.93 -2.86
CA THR A 115 6.36 -9.73 -2.04
C THR A 115 5.33 -9.92 -0.92
N SER A 116 4.33 -10.78 -1.13
CA SER A 116 3.37 -11.16 -0.09
C SER A 116 3.99 -12.07 0.96
N LEU A 117 4.86 -13.00 0.54
CA LEU A 117 5.63 -13.84 1.46
C LEU A 117 6.62 -13.02 2.27
N ALA A 118 7.32 -12.08 1.64
CA ALA A 118 8.24 -11.15 2.31
C ALA A 118 7.51 -10.34 3.39
N ALA A 119 6.37 -9.72 3.05
CA ALA A 119 5.58 -8.96 4.00
C ALA A 119 5.11 -9.82 5.20
N GLN A 120 4.63 -11.05 4.95
CA GLN A 120 4.24 -11.96 6.03
C GLN A 120 5.42 -12.34 6.92
N THR A 121 6.59 -12.59 6.33
CA THR A 121 7.81 -12.93 7.07
C THR A 121 8.26 -11.77 7.95
N GLN A 122 8.21 -10.55 7.41
CA GLN A 122 8.56 -9.33 8.14
C GLN A 122 7.58 -9.05 9.29
N MET A 123 6.28 -9.19 9.06
CA MET A 123 5.26 -9.08 10.10
C MET A 123 5.40 -10.16 11.17
N TYR A 124 5.72 -11.40 10.76
CA TYR A 124 5.99 -12.48 11.69
C TYR A 124 7.21 -12.16 12.56
N GLY A 125 8.29 -11.67 11.95
CA GLY A 125 9.49 -11.18 12.64
C GLY A 125 9.17 -10.14 13.70
N ALA A 126 8.48 -9.05 13.32
CA ALA A 126 8.05 -7.99 14.22
C ALA A 126 7.18 -8.49 15.39
N GLY A 127 6.42 -9.57 15.18
CA GLY A 127 5.53 -10.16 16.17
C GLY A 127 6.15 -11.23 17.07
N LYS A 128 7.44 -11.57 16.90
CA LYS A 128 8.08 -12.71 17.60
C LYS A 128 8.16 -12.55 19.12
N ARG A 129 8.28 -11.32 19.61
CA ARG A 129 8.41 -11.02 21.04
C ARG A 129 7.61 -9.79 21.46
N PRO A 130 7.25 -9.66 22.75
CA PRO A 130 6.53 -8.48 23.24
C PRO A 130 7.33 -7.20 23.01
N PHE A 131 6.64 -6.09 22.74
CA PHE A 131 7.27 -4.79 22.51
C PHE A 131 8.18 -4.33 23.67
N SER A 132 7.86 -4.74 24.91
CA SER A 132 8.69 -4.45 26.10
C SER A 132 10.11 -5.02 26.03
N GLU A 133 10.36 -6.01 25.18
CA GLU A 133 11.66 -6.63 24.99
C GLU A 133 12.43 -6.06 23.78
N CYS A 134 11.76 -5.27 22.94
CA CYS A 134 12.34 -4.68 21.73
C CYS A 134 13.06 -3.35 22.04
N GLN A 135 14.15 -3.08 21.32
CA GLN A 135 14.82 -1.78 21.35
C GLN A 135 14.08 -0.73 20.51
N ASN A 136 13.48 -1.14 19.39
CA ASN A 136 12.64 -0.30 18.55
C ASN A 136 11.54 -1.12 17.84
N ILE A 137 10.65 -0.45 17.13
CA ILE A 137 9.49 -1.06 16.46
C ILE A 137 9.85 -1.90 15.23
N CYS A 138 11.07 -1.79 14.72
CA CYS A 138 11.58 -2.55 13.58
C CYS A 138 12.45 -3.74 14.00
N ASP A 139 12.60 -3.99 15.31
CA ASP A 139 13.31 -5.17 15.80
C ASP A 139 12.75 -6.45 15.18
N ASP A 140 13.64 -7.36 14.79
CA ASP A 140 13.33 -8.67 14.18
C ASP A 140 12.61 -8.62 12.82
N VAL A 141 12.38 -7.43 12.25
CA VAL A 141 11.94 -7.27 10.87
C VAL A 141 13.09 -7.65 9.94
N VAL A 142 12.83 -8.54 8.99
CA VAL A 142 13.84 -8.95 8.01
C VAL A 142 14.16 -7.77 7.07
N ASP A 143 15.44 -7.37 7.07
CA ASP A 143 15.96 -6.34 6.18
C ASP A 143 16.29 -6.92 4.81
N LEU A 144 15.51 -6.53 3.82
CA LEU A 144 15.65 -6.97 2.43
C LEU A 144 16.20 -5.86 1.52
N THR A 145 16.79 -4.81 2.11
CA THR A 145 17.38 -3.68 1.36
C THR A 145 18.76 -4.01 0.80
N THR A 146 19.41 -5.06 1.31
CA THR A 146 20.66 -5.58 0.77
C THR A 146 20.39 -6.72 -0.21
N LYS A 147 21.18 -6.77 -1.28
CA LYS A 147 21.04 -7.83 -2.29
C LYS A 147 21.31 -9.21 -1.70
N GLU A 148 22.30 -9.33 -0.83
CA GLU A 148 22.68 -10.59 -0.20
C GLU A 148 21.53 -11.19 0.61
N GLU A 149 20.89 -10.40 1.48
CA GLU A 149 19.76 -10.88 2.29
C GLU A 149 18.52 -11.17 1.45
N ALA A 150 18.27 -10.35 0.42
CA ALA A 150 17.19 -10.64 -0.52
C ALA A 150 17.43 -11.95 -1.28
N ASP A 151 18.64 -12.19 -1.78
CA ASP A 151 18.98 -13.41 -2.50
C ASP A 151 18.87 -14.66 -1.59
N LYS A 152 19.30 -14.55 -0.32
CA LYS A 152 19.10 -15.61 0.71
C LYS A 152 17.61 -15.89 0.93
N PHE A 153 16.81 -14.85 1.11
CA PHE A 153 15.37 -14.96 1.31
C PHE A 153 14.69 -15.63 0.09
N LEU A 154 15.01 -15.17 -1.12
CA LEU A 154 14.49 -15.75 -2.36
C LEU A 154 14.91 -17.21 -2.54
N GLY A 155 16.12 -17.57 -2.12
CA GLY A 155 16.62 -18.94 -2.13
C GLY A 155 15.88 -19.87 -1.17
N ALA A 156 15.49 -19.37 0.01
CA ALA A 156 14.75 -20.13 1.01
C ALA A 156 13.24 -20.29 0.70
N ALA A 157 12.72 -19.46 -0.21
CA ALA A 157 11.31 -19.44 -0.59
C ALA A 157 10.96 -20.37 -1.78
N LYS A 158 11.96 -21.01 -2.39
CA LYS A 158 11.82 -21.99 -3.48
C LYS A 158 11.71 -23.41 -2.93
#